data_AF-A0A2E0V946-F1
#
_entry.id   AF-A0A2E0V946-F1
#
_cell.length_a   1.000
_cell.length_b   1.000
_cell.length_c   1.000
_cell.angle_alpha   90.00
_cell.angle_beta   90.00
_cell.angle_gamma   90.00
#
_symmetry.space_group_name_H-M   'P 1'
#
loop_
_entity.id
_entity.type
_entity.pdbx_description
1 polymer ?
#
loop_
_entity_poly.entity_id
_entity_poly.type
_entity_poly.pdbx_seq_one_letter_code
_entity_poly.pdbx_strand_id
1 'polypeptide(L)'
;FGHLAAALDVIDGGHVKEVDLFEAEGTPFVQMAGVGFDAQVIEETTTESKRRLGPLAYILSAVKVLGSKPPRMKVHFDEGFAAEGACVLLGNGALYGGQLRLFGKADNADDLLDVLVYKEAGYKAALGSLGTVARGGFEADGKVVEYYQTSGLVVESDREVPVEVDGELWGRSKRVKFKSMSEKLRVLAPEERGKNWWEQVLSNLTPDKS
;
A
#
# COMPACT_ATOMS: atom_id res chain seq x y z
N PHE A 1 7.65 1.16 -22.32
CA PHE A 1 7.61 0.14 -23.38
C PHE A 1 8.93 -0.63 -23.56
N GLY A 2 9.98 -0.41 -22.76
CA GLY A 2 11.29 -1.05 -22.96
C GLY A 2 11.50 -2.45 -22.38
N HIS A 3 10.46 -3.12 -21.85
CA HIS A 3 10.60 -4.38 -21.11
C HIS A 3 9.67 -5.51 -21.59
N LEU A 4 9.03 -5.36 -22.75
CA LEU A 4 8.11 -6.39 -23.26
C LEU A 4 8.82 -7.71 -23.55
N ALA A 5 9.99 -7.66 -24.18
CA ALA A 5 10.79 -8.86 -24.47
C ALA A 5 11.14 -9.62 -23.18
N ALA A 6 11.63 -8.92 -22.15
CA ALA A 6 11.95 -9.53 -20.86
C ALA A 6 10.71 -10.15 -20.17
N ALA A 7 9.52 -9.57 -20.35
CA ALA A 7 8.29 -10.15 -19.83
C ALA A 7 7.90 -11.44 -20.58
N LEU A 8 8.14 -11.50 -21.90
CA LEU A 8 7.94 -12.73 -22.68
C LEU A 8 8.93 -13.82 -22.26
N ASP A 9 10.19 -13.49 -21.99
CA ASP A 9 11.18 -14.45 -21.47
C ASP A 9 10.73 -15.08 -20.14
N VAL A 10 10.11 -14.28 -19.25
CA VAL A 10 9.51 -14.80 -18.01
C VAL A 10 8.36 -15.75 -18.28
N ILE A 11 7.49 -15.42 -19.24
CA ILE A 11 6.37 -16.27 -19.63
C ILE A 11 6.87 -17.59 -20.20
N ASP A 12 7.84 -17.53 -21.12
CA ASP A 12 8.44 -18.69 -21.78
C ASP A 12 9.21 -19.58 -20.78
N GLY A 13 9.79 -18.98 -19.73
CA GLY A 13 10.43 -19.71 -18.63
C GLY A 13 9.45 -20.55 -17.80
N GLY A 14 8.16 -20.17 -17.75
CA GLY A 14 7.10 -21.01 -17.16
C GLY A 14 7.17 -21.18 -15.64
N HIS A 15 8.01 -20.44 -14.92
CA HIS A 15 8.13 -20.55 -13.47
C HIS A 15 6.92 -19.90 -12.79
N VAL A 16 6.25 -20.65 -11.92
CA VAL A 16 5.05 -20.21 -11.21
C VAL A 16 5.41 -19.87 -9.76
N LYS A 17 4.93 -18.72 -9.27
CA LYS A 17 4.91 -18.36 -7.85
C LYS A 17 3.48 -18.17 -7.39
N GLU A 18 3.24 -18.49 -6.12
CA GLU A 18 1.97 -18.21 -5.46
C GLU A 18 2.06 -16.84 -4.80
N VAL A 19 0.98 -16.08 -4.93
CA VAL A 19 0.81 -14.76 -4.33
C VAL A 19 -0.47 -14.78 -3.52
N ASP A 20 -0.40 -14.22 -2.33
CA ASP A 20 -1.54 -14.14 -1.42
C ASP A 20 -2.67 -13.30 -2.01
N LEU A 21 -3.90 -13.71 -1.74
CA LEU A 21 -5.09 -12.93 -2.06
C LEU A 21 -5.75 -12.49 -0.75
N PHE A 22 -6.28 -11.28 -0.79
CA PHE A 22 -7.06 -10.74 0.31
C PHE A 22 -8.40 -10.29 -0.24
N GLU A 23 -9.38 -10.11 0.63
CA GLU A 23 -10.68 -9.56 0.25
C GLU A 23 -11.09 -8.37 1.12
N ALA A 24 -11.80 -7.42 0.52
CA ALA A 24 -12.50 -6.35 1.19
C ALA A 24 -14.01 -6.62 1.08
N GLU A 25 -14.67 -6.98 2.18
CA GLU A 25 -16.09 -7.37 2.21
C GLU A 25 -16.45 -8.39 1.09
N GLY A 26 -15.60 -9.41 0.90
CA GLY A 26 -15.78 -10.43 -0.14
C GLY A 26 -15.29 -10.04 -1.54
N THR A 27 -14.81 -8.82 -1.76
CA THR A 27 -14.21 -8.39 -3.03
C THR A 27 -12.71 -8.66 -3.03
N PRO A 28 -12.19 -9.58 -3.87
CA PRO A 28 -10.76 -9.90 -3.88
C PRO A 28 -9.89 -8.74 -4.35
N PHE A 29 -8.69 -8.63 -3.80
CA PHE A 29 -7.62 -7.73 -4.24
C PHE A 29 -6.26 -8.40 -4.06
N VAL A 30 -5.29 -7.96 -4.86
CA VAL A 30 -3.96 -8.59 -4.95
C VAL A 30 -2.89 -7.75 -4.27
N GLN A 31 -2.94 -6.43 -4.40
CA GLN A 31 -1.80 -5.57 -4.08
C GLN A 31 -2.08 -4.64 -2.92
N MET A 32 -3.15 -3.84 -2.98
CA MET A 32 -3.40 -2.82 -1.97
C MET A 32 -4.87 -2.57 -1.72
N ALA A 33 -5.14 -2.00 -0.54
CA ALA A 33 -6.38 -1.33 -0.26
C ALA A 33 -6.13 -0.08 0.60
N GLY A 34 -7.05 0.87 0.54
CA GLY A 34 -6.96 2.14 1.23
C GLY A 34 -8.31 2.55 1.80
N VAL A 35 -8.33 3.01 3.05
CA VAL A 35 -9.53 3.53 3.72
C VAL A 35 -9.30 4.97 4.14
N GLY A 36 -10.12 5.88 3.60
CA GLY A 36 -10.02 7.30 3.86
C GLY A 36 -9.21 8.04 2.81
N PHE A 37 -8.17 8.75 3.24
CA PHE A 37 -7.54 9.81 2.46
C PHE A 37 -7.09 9.35 1.06
N ASP A 38 -6.51 8.16 0.93
CA ASP A 38 -5.98 7.66 -0.34
C ASP A 38 -7.08 7.37 -1.39
N ALA A 39 -8.18 6.76 -0.94
CA ALA A 39 -9.35 6.54 -1.77
C ALA A 39 -10.05 7.85 -2.15
N GLN A 40 -9.92 8.90 -1.31
CA GLN A 40 -10.41 10.25 -1.57
C GLN A 40 -9.65 10.91 -2.73
N VAL A 41 -8.34 10.64 -2.87
CA VAL A 41 -7.55 11.08 -4.02
C VAL A 41 -8.02 10.40 -5.30
N ILE A 42 -8.33 9.11 -5.25
CA ILE A 42 -8.86 8.37 -6.40
C ILE A 42 -10.22 8.94 -6.83
N GLU A 43 -11.07 9.30 -5.88
CA GLU A 43 -12.38 9.94 -6.10
C GLU A 43 -12.26 11.32 -6.77
N GLU A 44 -11.27 12.14 -6.38
CA GLU A 44 -11.11 13.52 -6.87
C GLU A 44 -10.20 13.67 -8.11
N THR A 45 -9.42 12.65 -8.48
CA THR A 45 -8.39 12.77 -9.54
C THR A 45 -8.86 12.25 -10.90
N THR A 46 -8.83 13.10 -11.93
CA THR A 46 -9.08 12.71 -13.33
C THR A 46 -7.96 11.80 -13.88
N THR A 47 -8.34 10.85 -14.75
CA THR A 47 -7.45 9.84 -15.36
C THR A 47 -6.19 10.42 -16.02
N GLU A 48 -6.23 11.67 -16.48
CA GLU A 48 -5.11 12.36 -17.13
C GLU A 48 -3.99 12.80 -16.17
N SER A 49 -4.33 13.16 -14.93
CA SER A 49 -3.34 13.58 -13.92
C SER A 49 -2.58 12.39 -13.32
N LYS A 50 -3.24 11.22 -13.28
CA LYS A 50 -2.67 9.95 -12.78
C LYS A 50 -1.39 9.51 -13.51
N ARG A 51 -1.24 9.87 -14.80
CA ARG A 51 -0.11 9.41 -15.64
C ARG A 51 1.14 10.30 -15.61
N ARG A 52 1.01 11.58 -15.25
CA ARG A 52 2.10 12.58 -15.42
C ARG A 52 2.97 12.81 -14.18
N LEU A 53 2.50 12.46 -12.98
CA LEU A 53 3.15 12.84 -11.72
C LEU A 53 3.79 11.66 -10.94
N GLY A 54 3.56 10.41 -11.36
CA GLY A 54 4.15 9.22 -10.74
C GLY A 54 3.71 8.97 -9.28
N PRO A 55 4.41 8.10 -8.52
CA PRO A 55 4.02 7.73 -7.15
C PRO A 55 3.91 8.92 -6.18
N LEU A 56 4.66 10.00 -6.44
CA LEU A 56 4.65 11.23 -5.64
C LEU A 56 3.34 12.02 -5.78
N ALA A 57 2.56 11.79 -6.83
CA ALA A 57 1.26 12.43 -7.02
C ALA A 57 0.29 12.12 -5.88
N TYR A 58 0.32 10.90 -5.36
CA TYR A 58 -0.55 10.45 -4.28
C TYR A 58 -0.18 11.10 -2.94
N ILE A 59 1.13 11.16 -2.64
CA ILE A 59 1.65 11.87 -1.47
C ILE A 59 1.37 13.37 -1.54
N LEU A 60 1.51 13.99 -2.72
CA LEU A 60 1.23 15.42 -2.90
C LEU A 60 -0.28 15.71 -2.85
N SER A 61 -1.12 14.76 -3.26
CA SER A 61 -2.57 14.86 -3.11
C SER A 61 -2.98 14.76 -1.63
N ALA A 62 -2.20 14.07 -0.78
CA ALA A 62 -2.30 14.11 0.70
C ALA A 62 -2.25 15.50 1.30
N VAL A 63 -1.63 16.44 0.60
CA VAL A 63 -1.59 17.84 1.00
C VAL A 63 -2.86 18.60 0.57
N LYS A 64 -3.62 18.15 -0.44
CA LYS A 64 -4.78 18.90 -0.96
C LYS A 64 -6.06 18.79 -0.14
N VAL A 65 -6.29 17.70 0.59
CA VAL A 65 -7.53 17.50 1.39
C VAL A 65 -7.50 18.26 2.74
N LEU A 66 -6.50 19.14 2.94
CA LEU A 66 -6.32 19.99 4.12
C LEU A 66 -7.52 20.88 4.51
N GLY A 67 -8.55 20.99 3.68
CA GLY A 67 -9.74 21.80 3.96
C GLY A 67 -10.78 21.17 4.88
N SER A 68 -10.74 19.86 5.16
CA SER A 68 -11.78 19.17 5.93
C SER A 68 -11.25 18.48 7.20
N LYS A 69 -12.07 18.41 8.26
CA LYS A 69 -11.72 17.72 9.50
C LYS A 69 -11.49 16.23 9.18
N PRO A 70 -10.32 15.64 9.50
CA PRO A 70 -10.06 14.23 9.21
C PRO A 70 -11.09 13.30 9.87
N PRO A 71 -11.44 12.16 9.24
CA PRO A 71 -12.30 11.16 9.88
C PRO A 71 -11.60 10.55 11.08
N ARG A 72 -12.37 10.05 12.05
CA ARG A 72 -11.84 9.22 13.13
C ARG A 72 -12.08 7.77 12.80
N MET A 73 -11.02 6.98 12.79
CA MET A 73 -11.05 5.56 12.49
C MET A 73 -10.54 4.75 13.66
N LYS A 74 -11.18 3.62 13.90
CA LYS A 74 -10.70 2.56 14.78
C LYS A 74 -10.44 1.32 13.94
N VAL A 75 -9.24 0.76 14.08
CA VAL A 75 -8.78 -0.43 13.37
C VAL A 75 -8.72 -1.55 14.38
N HIS A 76 -9.55 -2.57 14.21
CA HIS A 76 -9.57 -3.76 15.06
C HIS A 76 -8.86 -4.88 14.32
N PHE A 77 -7.82 -5.42 14.93
CA PHE A 77 -7.01 -6.50 14.35
C PHE A 77 -7.51 -7.85 14.85
N ASP A 78 -7.41 -8.89 14.02
CA ASP A 78 -7.85 -10.24 14.39
C ASP A 78 -7.05 -10.80 15.60
N GLU A 79 -5.86 -10.26 15.85
CA GLU A 79 -5.03 -10.54 17.04
C GLU A 79 -5.60 -9.94 18.35
N GLY A 80 -6.71 -9.20 18.29
CA GLY A 80 -7.45 -8.74 19.47
C GLY A 80 -7.02 -7.38 20.03
N PHE A 81 -6.10 -6.68 19.38
CA PHE A 81 -5.75 -5.29 19.69
C PHE A 81 -6.41 -4.31 18.72
N ALA A 82 -6.35 -3.03 19.05
CA ALA A 82 -6.88 -1.97 18.20
C ALA A 82 -5.94 -0.77 18.10
N ALA A 83 -5.99 -0.09 16.96
CA ALA A 83 -5.34 1.19 16.72
C ALA A 83 -6.38 2.26 16.35
N GLU A 84 -6.01 3.52 16.54
CA GLU A 84 -6.81 4.68 16.10
C GLU A 84 -6.04 5.48 15.06
N GLY A 85 -6.74 6.05 14.08
CA GLY A 85 -6.15 6.85 13.03
C GLY A 85 -7.15 7.66 12.22
N ALA A 86 -6.66 8.26 11.16
CA ALA A 86 -7.45 9.05 10.21
C ALA A 86 -7.38 8.51 8.77
N CYS A 87 -6.44 7.60 8.50
CA CYS A 87 -6.28 6.91 7.22
C CYS A 87 -5.59 5.57 7.47
N VAL A 88 -5.99 4.56 6.69
CA VAL A 88 -5.41 3.21 6.74
C VAL A 88 -4.99 2.82 5.34
N LEU A 89 -3.74 2.38 5.17
CA LEU A 89 -3.26 1.76 3.94
C LEU A 89 -2.91 0.30 4.24
N LEU A 90 -3.26 -0.58 3.33
CA LEU A 90 -3.00 -2.01 3.40
C LEU A 90 -2.22 -2.43 2.16
N GLY A 91 -1.21 -3.27 2.33
CA GLY A 91 -0.39 -3.77 1.24
C GLY A 91 -0.04 -5.23 1.42
N ASN A 92 -0.27 -6.03 0.38
CA ASN A 92 0.28 -7.38 0.24
C ASN A 92 1.72 -7.33 -0.33
N GLY A 93 2.05 -6.27 -1.07
CA GLY A 93 3.36 -6.06 -1.67
C GLY A 93 4.06 -4.81 -1.17
N ALA A 94 5.39 -4.80 -1.25
CA ALA A 94 6.21 -3.71 -0.72
C ALA A 94 6.05 -2.36 -1.45
N LEU A 95 5.50 -2.36 -2.66
CA LEU A 95 5.52 -1.21 -3.58
C LEU A 95 4.17 -0.50 -3.65
N TYR A 96 4.20 0.83 -3.80
CA TYR A 96 3.03 1.69 -3.90
C TYR A 96 3.16 2.67 -5.07
N GLY A 97 2.09 2.88 -5.83
CA GLY A 97 2.02 3.91 -6.89
C GLY A 97 3.10 3.83 -7.96
N GLY A 98 3.71 2.65 -8.16
CA GLY A 98 4.90 2.45 -8.99
C GLY A 98 6.01 1.80 -8.18
N GLN A 99 7.21 2.36 -8.20
CA GLN A 99 8.37 1.76 -7.55
C GLN A 99 8.55 2.17 -6.09
N LEU A 100 7.66 2.98 -5.49
CA LEU A 100 7.87 3.49 -4.13
C LEU A 100 7.76 2.36 -3.10
N ARG A 101 8.83 2.06 -2.36
CA ARG A 101 8.76 1.07 -1.28
C ARG A 101 8.06 1.67 -0.05
N LEU A 102 6.80 1.29 0.15
CA LEU A 102 5.96 1.80 1.23
C LEU A 102 5.88 0.79 2.38
N PHE A 103 5.54 -0.45 2.07
CA PHE A 103 5.42 -1.52 3.08
C PHE A 103 6.79 -2.20 3.24
N GLY A 104 7.52 -1.83 4.30
CA GLY A 104 8.91 -2.22 4.49
C GLY A 104 9.11 -3.72 4.69
N LYS A 105 8.15 -4.39 5.31
CA LYS A 105 8.19 -5.82 5.67
C LYS A 105 7.34 -6.72 4.76
N ALA A 106 6.63 -6.14 3.79
CA ALA A 106 5.71 -6.89 2.97
C ALA A 106 6.39 -8.02 2.20
N ASP A 107 5.83 -9.21 2.37
CA ASP A 107 6.10 -10.42 1.64
C ASP A 107 4.75 -10.94 1.15
N ASN A 108 4.60 -11.05 -0.17
CA ASN A 108 3.30 -11.37 -0.77
C ASN A 108 2.97 -12.86 -0.77
N ALA A 109 3.61 -13.61 0.11
CA ALA A 109 3.54 -15.05 0.28
C ALA A 109 3.62 -15.48 1.76
N ASP A 110 3.35 -14.56 2.71
CA ASP A 110 3.44 -14.80 4.16
C ASP A 110 2.10 -14.85 4.89
N ASP A 111 0.98 -14.79 4.17
CA ASP A 111 -0.41 -14.75 4.65
C ASP A 111 -0.79 -13.45 5.40
N LEU A 112 0.03 -12.40 5.34
CA LEU A 112 -0.19 -11.16 6.09
C LEU A 112 -0.38 -9.94 5.17
N LEU A 113 -1.24 -9.03 5.63
CA LEU A 113 -1.28 -7.66 5.14
C LEU A 113 -0.39 -6.79 6.00
N ASP A 114 0.39 -5.96 5.35
CA ASP A 114 1.08 -4.85 5.99
C ASP A 114 0.16 -3.64 6.06
N VAL A 115 -0.03 -3.14 7.28
CA VAL A 115 -1.01 -2.09 7.57
C VAL A 115 -0.30 -0.86 8.10
N LEU A 116 -0.50 0.27 7.43
CA LEU A 116 -0.08 1.58 7.88
C LEU A 116 -1.28 2.34 8.42
N VAL A 117 -1.25 2.68 9.71
CA VAL A 117 -2.27 3.51 10.37
C VAL A 117 -1.71 4.91 10.57
N TYR A 118 -2.27 5.88 9.86
CA TYR A 118 -1.88 7.28 9.97
C TYR A 118 -2.68 7.96 11.08
N LYS A 119 -2.00 8.55 12.07
CA LYS A 119 -2.65 9.19 13.23
C LYS A 119 -3.33 10.51 12.90
N GLU A 120 -2.80 11.22 11.93
CA GLU A 120 -3.32 12.50 11.45
C GLU A 120 -3.48 12.41 9.92
N ALA A 121 -4.34 13.25 9.34
CA ALA A 121 -4.39 13.42 7.89
C ALA A 121 -3.72 14.74 7.46
N GLY A 122 -3.52 14.93 6.16
CA GLY A 122 -2.97 16.17 5.61
C GLY A 122 -1.43 16.20 5.53
N TYR A 123 -0.87 17.41 5.52
CA TYR A 123 0.55 17.68 5.29
C TYR A 123 1.50 16.92 6.25
N LYS A 124 1.09 16.65 7.48
CA LYS A 124 1.91 15.87 8.43
C LYS A 124 2.00 14.38 8.05
N ALA A 125 0.90 13.78 7.57
CA ALA A 125 0.92 12.43 7.02
C ALA A 125 1.80 12.36 5.76
N ALA A 126 1.70 13.38 4.90
CA ALA A 126 2.53 13.51 3.70
C ALA A 126 4.03 13.64 4.04
N LEU A 127 4.39 14.53 4.99
CA LEU A 127 5.76 14.72 5.46
C LEU A 127 6.34 13.47 6.14
N GLY A 128 5.55 12.82 7.01
CA GLY A 128 5.93 11.56 7.64
C GLY A 128 6.23 10.50 6.60
N SER A 129 5.43 10.44 5.52
CA SER A 129 5.67 9.52 4.40
C SER A 129 6.95 9.87 3.61
N LEU A 130 7.19 11.16 3.31
CA LEU A 130 8.36 11.61 2.54
C LEU A 130 9.70 11.40 3.25
N GLY A 131 9.78 11.71 4.55
CA GLY A 131 11.01 11.51 5.34
C GLY A 131 11.39 10.04 5.52
N THR A 132 10.44 9.13 5.33
CA THR A 132 10.54 7.70 5.63
C THR A 132 10.86 6.90 4.38
N VAL A 133 10.22 7.24 3.26
CA VAL A 133 10.62 6.78 1.91
C VAL A 133 12.11 7.02 1.66
N ALA A 134 12.62 8.19 2.06
CA ALA A 134 14.04 8.55 1.88
C ALA A 134 15.01 7.64 2.66
N ARG A 135 14.52 6.83 3.62
CA ARG A 135 15.33 5.90 4.43
C ARG A 135 15.15 4.43 4.05
N GLY A 136 14.46 4.12 2.95
CA GLY A 136 14.39 2.75 2.40
C GLY A 136 13.15 1.93 2.79
N GLY A 137 12.14 2.56 3.38
CA GLY A 137 10.85 1.94 3.73
C GLY A 137 10.28 2.50 5.04
N PHE A 138 9.04 2.14 5.39
CA PHE A 138 8.47 2.46 6.70
C PHE A 138 9.15 1.67 7.82
N GLU A 139 10.07 2.32 8.54
CA GLU A 139 10.24 2.07 9.97
C GLU A 139 9.31 3.03 10.70
N ALA A 140 8.21 2.51 11.24
CA ALA A 140 7.25 3.31 12.01
C ALA A 140 7.97 4.10 13.11
N ASP A 141 7.79 5.42 13.13
CA ASP A 141 8.24 6.25 14.24
C ASP A 141 7.25 6.22 15.43
N GLY A 142 6.10 5.57 15.24
CA GLY A 142 5.01 5.41 16.21
C GLY A 142 4.27 6.71 16.54
N LYS A 143 4.69 7.85 15.97
CA LYS A 143 4.13 9.18 16.27
C LYS A 143 3.21 9.66 15.17
N VAL A 144 3.58 9.45 13.91
CA VAL A 144 2.80 9.89 12.74
C VAL A 144 2.13 8.70 12.08
N VAL A 145 2.84 7.59 11.98
CA VAL A 145 2.37 6.35 11.35
C VAL A 145 2.78 5.16 12.19
N GLU A 146 1.84 4.26 12.39
CA GLU A 146 2.08 2.94 12.99
C GLU A 146 2.05 1.87 11.89
N TYR A 147 2.85 0.82 12.08
CA TYR A 147 3.00 -0.30 11.15
C TYR A 147 2.61 -1.60 11.84
N TYR A 148 1.75 -2.37 11.20
CA TYR A 148 1.30 -3.68 11.67
C TYR A 148 1.38 -4.71 10.55
N GLN A 149 1.43 -5.98 10.91
CA GLN A 149 1.17 -7.11 10.02
C GLN A 149 0.04 -7.93 10.61
N THR A 150 -0.92 -8.35 9.79
CA THR A 150 -2.07 -9.14 10.26
C THR A 150 -2.69 -9.95 9.12
N SER A 151 -3.33 -11.06 9.45
CA SER A 151 -4.13 -11.83 8.46
C SER A 151 -5.53 -11.24 8.24
N GLY A 152 -5.97 -10.31 9.08
CA GLY A 152 -7.31 -9.74 8.98
C GLY A 152 -7.57 -8.60 9.96
N LEU A 153 -8.41 -7.66 9.52
CA LEU A 153 -8.76 -6.48 10.30
C LEU A 153 -10.13 -5.93 9.91
N VAL A 154 -10.69 -5.11 10.79
CA VAL A 154 -11.89 -4.32 10.54
C VAL A 154 -11.57 -2.86 10.77
N VAL A 155 -11.83 -2.02 9.78
CA VAL A 155 -11.75 -0.56 9.90
C VAL A 155 -13.15 -0.01 10.10
N GLU A 156 -13.36 0.72 11.20
CA GLU A 156 -14.60 1.45 11.49
C GLU A 156 -14.33 2.95 11.54
N SER A 157 -15.21 3.75 10.94
CA SER A 157 -15.09 5.21 10.90
C SER A 157 -16.34 5.92 11.42
N ASP A 158 -16.15 7.12 11.96
CA ASP A 158 -17.23 7.96 12.49
C ASP A 158 -18.21 8.46 11.41
N ARG A 159 -17.83 8.37 10.13
CA ARG A 159 -18.62 8.75 8.95
C ARG A 159 -18.24 7.88 7.76
N GLU A 160 -19.05 7.91 6.69
CA GLU A 160 -18.69 7.25 5.45
C GLU A 160 -17.43 7.87 4.86
N VAL A 161 -16.45 6.99 4.58
CA VAL A 161 -15.18 7.34 3.96
C VAL A 161 -15.00 6.50 2.71
N PRO A 162 -14.30 7.02 1.68
CA PRO A 162 -14.03 6.23 0.50
C PRO A 162 -13.07 5.07 0.83
N VAL A 163 -13.26 3.98 0.10
CA VAL A 163 -12.45 2.77 0.15
C VAL A 163 -11.99 2.46 -1.26
N GLU A 164 -10.73 2.11 -1.41
CA GLU A 164 -10.15 1.67 -2.68
C GLU A 164 -9.50 0.30 -2.53
N VAL A 165 -9.50 -0.45 -3.63
CA VAL A 165 -8.83 -1.74 -3.78
C VAL A 165 -8.11 -1.76 -5.12
N ASP A 166 -6.84 -2.12 -5.12
CA ASP A 166 -5.95 -2.18 -6.28
C ASP A 166 -6.00 -0.92 -7.19
N GLY A 167 -6.18 0.26 -6.60
CA GLY A 167 -6.22 1.54 -7.31
C GLY A 167 -7.59 1.89 -7.93
N GLU A 168 -8.62 1.11 -7.66
CA GLU A 168 -10.00 1.35 -8.06
C GLU A 168 -10.88 1.71 -6.84
N LEU A 169 -11.80 2.67 -7.03
CA LEU A 169 -12.74 3.05 -5.98
C LEU A 169 -13.74 1.89 -5.78
N TRP A 170 -13.68 1.26 -4.61
CA TRP A 170 -14.64 0.24 -4.20
C TRP A 170 -15.98 0.88 -3.81
N GLY A 171 -15.94 2.03 -3.14
CA GLY A 171 -17.13 2.77 -2.73
C GLY A 171 -16.88 3.59 -1.47
N ARG A 172 -17.95 3.92 -0.75
CA ARG A 172 -17.88 4.60 0.55
C ARG A 172 -18.50 3.71 1.62
N SER A 173 -17.86 3.63 2.79
CA SER A 173 -18.38 2.85 3.91
C SER A 173 -17.99 3.45 5.27
N LYS A 174 -18.76 3.12 6.31
CA LYS A 174 -18.40 3.33 7.72
C LYS A 174 -17.63 2.15 8.32
N ARG A 175 -17.70 0.99 7.68
CA ARG A 175 -17.09 -0.24 8.17
C ARG A 175 -16.67 -1.10 6.99
N VAL A 176 -15.43 -1.58 7.01
CA VAL A 176 -14.91 -2.50 6.01
C VAL A 176 -14.05 -3.56 6.70
N LYS A 177 -14.36 -4.83 6.44
CA LYS A 177 -13.56 -5.98 6.85
C LYS A 177 -12.60 -6.38 5.73
N PHE A 178 -11.34 -6.56 6.11
CA PHE A 178 -10.29 -7.15 5.30
C PHE A 178 -9.88 -8.50 5.89
N LYS A 179 -9.62 -9.50 5.05
CA LYS A 179 -9.10 -10.80 5.49
C LYS A 179 -8.31 -11.49 4.39
N SER A 180 -7.38 -12.35 4.80
CA SER A 180 -6.70 -13.30 3.91
C SER A 180 -7.71 -14.29 3.31
N MET A 181 -7.47 -14.68 2.07
CA MET A 181 -8.20 -15.73 1.36
C MET A 181 -7.41 -17.04 1.45
N SER A 182 -8.13 -18.17 1.46
CA SER A 182 -7.51 -19.50 1.39
C SER A 182 -6.86 -19.77 0.02
N GLU A 183 -7.37 -19.12 -1.01
CA GLU A 183 -6.92 -19.20 -2.38
C GLU A 183 -5.71 -18.30 -2.61
N LYS A 184 -4.77 -18.78 -3.43
CA LYS A 184 -3.60 -18.02 -3.88
C LYS A 184 -3.68 -17.75 -5.36
N LEU A 185 -3.18 -16.60 -5.79
CA LEU A 185 -3.00 -16.28 -7.19
C LEU A 185 -1.69 -16.90 -7.68
N ARG A 186 -1.77 -17.75 -8.70
CA ARG A 186 -0.60 -18.29 -9.39
C ARG A 186 -0.17 -17.33 -10.49
N VAL A 187 1.05 -16.82 -10.39
CA VAL A 187 1.63 -15.87 -11.35
C VAL A 187 2.88 -16.44 -11.99
N LEU A 188 3.08 -16.15 -13.27
CA LEU A 188 4.36 -16.40 -13.93
C LEU A 188 5.34 -15.32 -13.48
N ALA A 189 6.49 -15.74 -12.96
CA ALA A 189 7.48 -14.86 -12.36
C ALA A 189 8.89 -15.33 -12.77
N PRO A 190 9.90 -14.44 -12.78
CA PRO A 190 11.27 -14.89 -12.99
C PRO A 190 11.69 -15.87 -11.88
N GLU A 191 12.54 -16.83 -12.25
CA GLU A 191 13.09 -17.84 -11.34
C GLU A 191 13.72 -17.14 -10.11
N GLU A 192 14.65 -16.23 -10.37
CA GLU A 192 15.24 -15.36 -9.36
C GLU A 192 14.64 -13.94 -9.39
N ARG A 193 14.46 -13.36 -8.21
CA ARG A 193 14.05 -11.96 -8.09
C ARG A 193 15.23 -11.06 -8.48
N GLY A 194 15.11 -10.34 -9.58
CA GLY A 194 16.06 -9.29 -9.94
C GLY A 194 16.06 -8.13 -8.94
N LYS A 195 17.19 -7.42 -8.82
CA LYS A 195 17.29 -6.23 -7.97
C LYS A 195 16.33 -5.15 -8.46
N ASN A 196 15.48 -4.62 -7.57
CA ASN A 196 14.62 -3.51 -7.92
C ASN A 196 15.42 -2.19 -8.00
N TRP A 197 14.85 -1.16 -8.63
CA TRP A 197 15.52 0.12 -8.83
C TRP A 197 15.99 0.76 -7.50
N TRP A 198 15.27 0.60 -6.39
CA TRP A 198 15.73 1.11 -5.09
C TRP A 198 16.91 0.35 -4.52
N GLU A 199 16.93 -0.97 -4.64
CA GLU A 199 18.10 -1.78 -4.26
C GLU A 199 19.33 -1.38 -5.08
N GLN A 200 19.11 -1.04 -6.36
CA GLN A 200 20.17 -0.50 -7.22
C GLN A 200 20.59 0.91 -6.76
N VAL A 201 19.65 1.82 -6.49
CA VAL A 201 19.93 3.17 -5.99
C VAL A 201 20.64 3.15 -4.64
N LEU A 202 20.17 2.34 -3.68
CA LEU A 202 20.80 2.16 -2.38
C LEU A 202 22.22 1.59 -2.53
N SER A 203 22.40 0.56 -3.38
CA SER A 203 23.73 0.00 -3.64
C SER A 203 24.71 1.02 -4.26
N ASN A 204 24.20 2.02 -4.98
CA ASN A 204 25.01 3.12 -5.52
C ASN A 204 25.27 4.23 -4.50
N LEU A 205 24.42 4.40 -3.49
CA LEU A 205 24.53 5.41 -2.43
C LEU A 205 25.34 4.95 -1.23
N THR A 206 25.47 3.63 -1.03
CA THR A 206 26.38 3.02 -0.07
C THR A 206 27.47 2.28 -0.83
N PRO A 207 28.54 2.96 -1.29
CA PRO A 207 29.71 2.24 -1.77
C PRO A 207 30.22 1.38 -0.62
N ASP A 208 30.54 0.14 -0.94
CA ASP A 208 31.10 -0.85 -0.03
C ASP A 208 32.15 -0.19 0.87
N LYS A 209 31.93 -0.20 2.19
CA LYS A 209 32.98 0.17 3.14
C LYS A 209 33.94 -1.01 3.21
N SER A 210 34.80 -1.14 2.20
CA SER A 210 36.01 -1.95 2.25
C SER A 210 37.03 -1.29 3.16
#